data_AF-A0A392NBN2-F1
#
_entry.id   AF-A0A392NBN2-F1
#
_cell.length_a   1.000
_cell.length_b   1.000
_cell.length_c   1.000
_cell.angle_alpha   90.00
_cell.angle_beta   90.00
_cell.angle_gamma   90.00
#
_symmetry.space_group_name_H-M   'P 1'
#
loop_
_entity.id
_entity.type
_entity.pdbx_description
1 polymer ?
#
loop_
_entity_poly.entity_id
_entity_poly.type
_entity_poly.pdbx_seq_one_letter_code
_entity_poly.pdbx_strand_id
1 'polypeptide(L)'
;SPSSSRNSPRGIFCTRTLNLRSISAIGYDMDYTLVHYNVMAWEGRAYDYCMENLKNMGFPIDGLAFDPDLVIRGLVIDKERGNLVKADRFGYVKRAMHGTKMLSTRAVR
;
A
#
# COMPACT_ATOMS: atom_id res chain seq x y z
N SER A 1 13.90 20.20 21.02
CA SER A 1 13.69 19.07 21.97
C SER A 1 13.27 17.80 21.23
N PRO A 2 13.55 16.58 21.72
CA PRO A 2 13.16 15.32 21.06
C PRO A 2 11.65 15.18 20.83
N SER A 3 10.83 15.93 21.57
CA SER A 3 9.38 16.06 21.38
C SER A 3 9.00 16.87 20.13
N SER A 4 9.84 17.82 19.69
CA SER A 4 9.54 18.68 18.52
C SER A 4 9.72 18.00 17.17
N SER A 5 10.57 16.96 17.08
CA SER A 5 10.77 16.21 15.83
C SER A 5 9.65 15.20 15.55
N ARG A 6 9.00 14.66 16.59
CA ARG A 6 7.90 13.67 16.44
C ARG A 6 6.70 14.25 15.69
N ASN A 7 6.45 15.54 15.84
CA ASN A 7 5.33 16.24 15.19
C ASN A 7 5.79 17.12 14.02
N SER A 8 7.09 17.07 13.67
CA SER A 8 7.60 17.85 12.55
C SER A 8 7.31 17.12 11.24
N PRO A 9 6.68 17.77 10.24
CA PRO A 9 6.51 17.18 8.91
C PRO A 9 7.84 16.91 8.20
N ARG A 10 8.96 17.43 8.72
CA ARG A 10 10.32 17.19 8.21
C ARG A 10 11.17 16.35 9.17
N GLY A 11 10.55 15.65 10.13
CA GLY A 11 11.24 14.76 11.05
C GLY A 11 11.90 13.59 10.32
N ILE A 12 13.16 13.32 10.64
CA ILE A 12 13.89 12.13 10.15
C ILE A 12 13.91 11.10 11.26
N PHE A 13 13.38 9.90 10.97
CA PHE A 13 13.28 8.80 11.94
C PHE A 13 14.39 7.77 11.70
N CYS A 14 15.04 7.32 12.79
CA CYS A 14 16.14 6.36 12.73
C CYS A 14 15.74 5.06 13.43
N THR A 15 15.83 3.94 12.73
CA THR A 15 15.68 2.60 13.32
C THR A 15 17.01 2.06 13.87
N ARG A 16 18.14 2.55 13.34
CA ARG A 16 19.51 2.22 13.73
C ARG A 16 20.36 3.50 13.73
N THR A 17 21.42 3.53 14.53
CA THR A 17 22.38 4.62 14.52
C THR A 17 23.10 4.69 13.17
N LEU A 18 23.15 5.88 12.58
CA LEU A 18 23.84 6.15 11.31
C LEU A 18 24.70 7.40 11.47
N ASN A 19 26.00 7.29 11.16
CA ASN A 19 26.90 8.44 11.13
C ASN A 19 26.96 9.00 9.70
N LEU A 20 26.33 10.15 9.45
CA LEU A 20 26.33 10.77 8.13
C LEU A 20 27.72 11.26 7.68
N ARG A 21 28.65 11.52 8.62
CA ARG A 21 30.02 11.97 8.28
C ARG A 21 30.82 10.90 7.53
N SER A 22 30.52 9.62 7.75
CA SER A 22 31.21 8.51 7.09
C SER A 22 30.60 8.13 5.74
N ILE A 23 29.57 8.83 5.27
CA ILE A 23 28.89 8.53 4.02
C ILE A 23 29.50 9.38 2.89
N SER A 24 30.11 8.73 1.91
CA SER A 24 30.77 9.40 0.78
C SER A 24 29.86 9.58 -0.45
N ALA A 25 28.74 8.85 -0.50
CA ALA A 25 27.81 8.90 -1.63
C ALA A 25 26.38 8.68 -1.15
N ILE A 26 25.42 9.32 -1.82
CA ILE A 26 23.99 9.15 -1.60
C ILE A 26 23.36 8.76 -2.94
N GLY A 27 22.82 7.55 -3.01
CA GLY A 27 22.00 7.12 -4.13
C GLY A 27 20.56 7.55 -3.93
N TYR A 28 19.94 8.06 -4.98
CA TYR A 28 18.52 8.37 -5.00
C TYR A 28 17.80 7.41 -5.95
N ASP A 29 16.66 6.90 -5.50
CA ASP A 29 15.66 6.34 -6.39
C ASP A 29 14.83 7.48 -7.01
N MET A 30 14.16 7.22 -8.14
CA MET A 30 13.42 8.25 -8.87
C MET A 30 11.94 8.25 -8.46
N ASP A 31 11.22 7.18 -8.76
CA ASP A 31 9.77 7.10 -8.60
C ASP A 31 9.37 7.04 -7.13
N TYR A 32 8.42 7.89 -6.73
CA TYR A 32 7.99 8.04 -5.34
C TYR A 32 9.09 8.47 -4.34
N THR A 33 10.30 8.83 -4.83
CA THR A 33 11.42 9.32 -4.01
C THR A 33 11.84 10.73 -4.42
N LEU A 34 12.30 10.94 -5.66
CA LEU A 34 12.57 12.28 -6.19
C LEU A 34 11.34 12.86 -6.90
N VAL A 35 10.63 12.00 -7.63
CA VAL A 35 9.41 12.35 -8.35
C VAL A 35 8.21 11.92 -7.53
N HIS A 36 7.43 12.90 -7.08
CA HIS A 36 6.19 12.64 -6.36
C HIS A 36 5.00 12.70 -7.32
N TYR A 37 4.29 11.59 -7.45
CA TYR A 37 3.06 11.53 -8.23
C TYR A 37 1.87 12.00 -7.39
N ASN A 38 0.88 12.60 -8.06
CA ASN A 38 -0.46 12.70 -7.49
C ASN A 38 -1.04 11.29 -7.44
N VAL A 39 -0.98 10.68 -6.25
CA VAL A 39 -1.37 9.27 -6.02
C VAL A 39 -2.79 9.00 -6.50
N MET A 40 -3.74 9.89 -6.19
CA MET A 40 -5.14 9.73 -6.57
C MET A 40 -5.32 9.70 -8.08
N ALA A 41 -4.68 10.63 -8.79
CA ALA A 41 -4.75 10.69 -10.25
C ALA A 41 -4.02 9.49 -10.90
N TRP A 42 -2.89 9.07 -10.33
CA TRP A 42 -2.08 7.98 -10.86
C TRP A 42 -2.75 6.62 -10.65
N GLU A 43 -3.25 6.34 -9.44
CA GLU A 43 -3.93 5.08 -9.14
C GLU A 43 -5.25 4.94 -9.90
N GLY A 44 -6.01 6.03 -10.06
CA GLY A 44 -7.22 6.02 -10.90
C GLY A 44 -6.91 5.69 -12.36
N ARG A 45 -5.87 6.31 -12.94
CA ARG A 45 -5.41 5.99 -14.31
C ARG A 45 -4.97 4.53 -14.45
N ALA A 46 -4.24 4.01 -13.46
CA ALA A 46 -3.81 2.63 -13.44
C ALA A 46 -5.00 1.66 -13.35
N TYR A 47 -6.03 2.01 -12.58
CA TYR A 47 -7.28 1.27 -12.51
C TYR A 47 -7.97 1.23 -13.87
N ASP A 48 -8.18 2.38 -14.51
CA ASP A 48 -8.84 2.46 -15.83
C ASP A 48 -8.13 1.59 -16.88
N TYR A 49 -6.80 1.63 -16.91
CA TYR A 49 -5.99 0.81 -17.80
C TYR A 49 -6.15 -0.70 -17.51
N CYS A 50 -6.17 -1.10 -16.23
CA CYS A 50 -6.43 -2.49 -15.85
C CYS A 50 -7.83 -2.94 -16.28
N MET A 51 -8.83 -2.08 -16.13
CA MET A 51 -10.22 -2.36 -16.50
C MET A 51 -10.38 -2.57 -18.00
N GLU A 52 -9.74 -1.73 -18.82
CA GLU A 52 -9.73 -1.89 -20.28
C GLU A 52 -9.07 -3.22 -20.68
N ASN A 53 -7.96 -3.58 -20.05
CA ASN A 53 -7.29 -4.86 -20.30
C ASN A 53 -8.18 -6.07 -19.93
N LEU A 54 -8.85 -6.04 -18.77
CA LEU A 54 -9.78 -7.09 -18.35
C LEU A 54 -10.98 -7.22 -19.31
N LYS A 55 -11.51 -6.08 -19.79
CA LYS A 55 -12.57 -6.06 -20.80
C LYS A 55 -12.12 -6.72 -22.10
N ASN A 56 -10.91 -6.42 -22.57
CA ASN A 56 -10.34 -6.99 -23.79
C ASN A 56 -10.09 -8.51 -23.66
N MET A 57 -9.87 -9.00 -22.44
CA MET A 57 -9.78 -10.43 -22.13
C MET A 57 -11.16 -11.11 -22.00
N GLY A 58 -12.27 -10.36 -22.08
CA GLY A 58 -13.63 -10.89 -22.01
C GLY A 58 -14.20 -11.04 -20.60
N PHE A 59 -13.59 -10.43 -19.57
CA PHE A 59 -14.14 -10.45 -18.22
C PHE A 59 -15.32 -9.46 -18.07
N PRO A 60 -16.37 -9.82 -17.30
CA PRO A 60 -17.44 -8.88 -16.98
C PRO A 60 -16.92 -7.84 -15.99
N ILE A 61 -16.87 -6.59 -16.45
CA ILE A 61 -16.33 -5.47 -15.65
C ILE A 61 -17.40 -4.43 -15.28
N ASP A 62 -18.63 -4.61 -15.75
CA ASP A 62 -19.71 -3.65 -15.52
C ASP A 62 -20.04 -3.52 -14.03
N GLY A 63 -20.16 -2.27 -13.57
CA GLY A 63 -20.47 -1.95 -12.17
C GLY A 63 -19.27 -1.89 -11.23
N LEU A 64 -18.05 -2.17 -11.73
CA LEU A 64 -16.83 -1.93 -10.96
C LEU A 64 -16.42 -0.45 -11.06
N ALA A 65 -16.07 0.13 -9.92
CA ALA A 65 -15.59 1.51 -9.81
C ALA A 65 -14.34 1.56 -8.92
N PHE A 66 -13.45 2.52 -9.22
CA PHE A 66 -12.28 2.76 -8.38
C PHE A 66 -12.70 3.38 -7.05
N ASP A 67 -12.33 2.73 -5.94
CA ASP A 67 -12.49 3.24 -4.58
C ASP A 67 -11.09 3.33 -3.93
N PRO A 68 -10.54 4.55 -3.77
CA PRO A 68 -9.21 4.77 -3.19
C PRO A 68 -9.14 4.46 -1.68
N ASP A 69 -10.27 4.41 -0.99
CA ASP A 69 -10.33 4.20 0.46
C ASP A 69 -10.52 2.71 0.84
N LEU A 70 -10.83 1.86 -0.14
CA LEU A 70 -11.10 0.43 0.07
C LEU A 70 -9.87 -0.35 0.54
N VAL A 71 -8.67 0.04 0.08
CA VAL A 71 -7.42 -0.66 0.35
C VAL A 71 -6.33 0.28 0.84
N ILE A 72 -5.36 -0.28 1.56
CA ILE A 72 -4.18 0.46 2.03
C ILE A 72 -2.91 -0.27 1.59
N ARG A 73 -1.78 0.45 1.56
CA ARG A 73 -0.48 -0.15 1.27
C ARG A 73 -0.10 -1.25 2.28
N GLY A 74 0.53 -2.30 1.77
CA GLY A 74 1.06 -3.41 2.57
C GLY A 74 -0.02 -4.39 3.04
N LEU A 75 -1.05 -4.62 2.22
CA LEU A 75 -1.94 -5.77 2.29
C LEU A 75 -1.36 -6.92 1.45
N VAL A 76 -1.74 -8.15 1.80
CA VAL A 76 -1.38 -9.37 1.06
C VAL A 76 -2.61 -9.90 0.35
N ILE A 77 -2.47 -10.30 -0.92
CA ILE A 77 -3.52 -10.99 -1.67
C ILE A 77 -3.33 -12.50 -1.50
N ASP A 78 -4.26 -13.14 -0.80
CA ASP A 78 -4.42 -14.58 -0.76
C ASP A 78 -5.19 -15.03 -2.01
N LYS A 79 -4.45 -15.55 -2.99
CA LYS A 79 -5.01 -15.99 -4.28
C LYS A 79 -5.77 -17.32 -4.18
N GLU A 80 -5.49 -18.14 -3.17
CA GLU A 80 -6.13 -19.45 -3.02
C GLU A 80 -7.57 -19.28 -2.50
N ARG A 81 -7.77 -18.39 -1.53
CA ARG A 81 -9.07 -18.15 -0.91
C ARG A 81 -9.74 -16.84 -1.35
N GLY A 82 -9.06 -16.03 -2.16
CA GLY A 82 -9.57 -14.75 -2.66
C GLY A 82 -9.70 -13.67 -1.58
N ASN A 83 -8.75 -13.61 -0.64
CA ASN A 83 -8.80 -12.68 0.49
C ASN A 83 -7.75 -11.57 0.37
N LEU A 84 -8.09 -10.38 0.88
CA LEU A 84 -7.15 -9.32 1.19
C LEU A 84 -6.84 -9.36 2.68
N VAL A 85 -5.55 -9.48 3.02
CA VAL A 85 -5.10 -9.83 4.37
C VAL A 85 -4.16 -8.74 4.92
N LYS A 86 -4.43 -8.30 6.15
CA LYS A 86 -3.48 -7.51 6.96
C LYS A 86 -2.90 -8.39 8.05
N ALA A 87 -1.65 -8.79 7.87
CA ALA A 87 -0.88 -9.54 8.88
C ALA A 87 0.03 -8.61 9.69
N ASP A 88 0.42 -9.07 10.88
CA ASP A 88 1.52 -8.45 11.62
C ASP A 88 2.89 -8.99 11.17
N ARG A 89 3.96 -8.48 11.79
CA ARG A 89 5.35 -8.85 11.47
C ARG A 89 5.70 -10.32 11.73
N PHE A 90 4.85 -11.05 12.46
CA PHE A 90 5.03 -12.48 12.75
C PHE A 90 4.13 -13.37 11.87
N GLY A 91 3.38 -12.76 10.94
CA GLY A 91 2.50 -13.48 10.03
C GLY A 91 1.10 -13.74 10.59
N TYR A 92 0.75 -13.24 11.78
CA TYR A 92 -0.60 -13.41 12.30
C TYR A 92 -1.57 -12.46 11.61
N VAL A 93 -2.67 -13.00 11.09
CA VAL A 93 -3.73 -12.21 10.46
C VAL A 93 -4.46 -11.38 11.52
N LYS A 94 -4.44 -10.05 11.37
CA LYS A 94 -5.18 -9.12 12.22
C LYS A 94 -6.55 -8.78 11.64
N ARG A 95 -6.62 -8.63 10.33
CA ARG A 95 -7.85 -8.34 9.58
C ARG A 95 -7.78 -9.03 8.23
N ALA A 96 -8.93 -9.46 7.74
CA ALA A 96 -9.07 -9.95 6.38
C ALA A 96 -10.41 -9.54 5.79
N MET A 97 -10.45 -9.47 4.46
CA MET A 97 -11.61 -9.12 3.67
C MET A 97 -11.72 -10.13 2.53
N HIS A 98 -12.92 -10.62 2.25
CA HIS A 98 -13.20 -11.46 1.07
C HIS A 98 -13.97 -10.63 0.05
N GLY A 99 -13.36 -10.36 -1.11
CA GLY A 99 -13.83 -9.30 -1.99
C GLY A 99 -13.81 -7.95 -1.26
N THR A 100 -14.99 -7.34 -1.07
CA THR A 100 -15.18 -6.09 -0.31
C THR A 100 -15.79 -6.29 1.08
N LYS A 101 -16.02 -7.55 1.50
CA LYS A 101 -16.68 -7.87 2.77
C LYS A 101 -15.67 -8.21 3.85
N MET A 102 -15.67 -7.43 4.93
CA MET A 102 -14.82 -7.69 6.08
C MET A 102 -15.18 -9.02 6.74
N LEU A 103 -14.16 -9.85 6.99
CA LEU A 103 -14.32 -11.11 7.70
C LEU A 103 -14.40 -10.87 9.21
N SER A 104 -15.27 -11.61 9.88
CA SER A 104 -15.34 -11.60 11.35
C SER A 104 -14.08 -12.23 11.95
N THR A 105 -13.71 -11.85 13.18
CA THR A 105 -12.57 -12.43 13.90
C THR A 105 -12.62 -13.96 13.98
N ARG A 106 -13.82 -14.54 14.03
CA ARG A 106 -14.00 -16.00 14.04
C ARG A 106 -13.69 -16.64 12.68
N ALA A 107 -14.02 -15.96 11.58
CA ALA A 107 -13.79 -16.46 10.23
C ALA A 107 -12.31 -16.32 9.78
N VAL A 108 -11.55 -15.47 10.47
CA VAL A 108 -10.11 -15.26 10.23
C VAL A 108 -9.23 -16.27 11.00
N ARG A 109 -9.77 -16.88 12.06
CA ARG A 109 -9.12 -17.94 12.84
C ARG A 109 -9.25 -19.29 12.13
#